data_AF-A0A0N7L7C3-F1
#
_entry.id   AF-A0A0N7L7C3-F1
#
_cell.length_a   1.000
_cell.length_b   1.000
_cell.length_c   1.000
_cell.angle_alpha   90.00
_cell.angle_beta   90.00
_cell.angle_gamma   90.00
#
_symmetry.space_group_name_H-M   'P 1'
#
loop_
_entity.id
_entity.type
_entity.pdbx_description
1 polymer ?
#
loop_
_entity_poly.entity_id
_entity_poly.type
_entity_poly.pdbx_seq_one_letter_code
_entity_poly.pdbx_strand_id
1 'polypeptide(L)'
;MFVVWRRLKVHNARRFSSASASVVHSLSYLSHQSRVHFQASDSSRTNVEIVPVLSADEFALRVLETDKSIDIQNLFDIEKESASHSIDVTRVCITKKYNFDANVQLLVPHTVALNLAVANGGVILKNKLEGDVKVVLGCGDIQLDKVRGDTVNLTTNGGKIDVLTLVEGKTVRFNATESVTCKRLMANNAEIILGKGEISNSVFGAIYASTCNFVSRNQSGQSKLRIGNVHGYLRVSSQGLESIDIDSVTGALDIEDSGNSCNVMAHFDSWTNQMASNILVGGDVHVSLHPSASINVELHGVQVTTGKDTEFVNSEMDTLDENYAIFTGELCAQKTAKDMSSGSTGKINVDSAKDDAMRTSFFMNKITDLDETEVKASRLFVHSLSGD
;
A
#
# COMPACT_ATOMS: atom_id res chain seq x y z
N MET A 1 -20.24 -47.78 -39.19
CA MET A 1 -20.73 -46.90 -40.28
C MET A 1 -22.06 -46.29 -39.83
N PHE A 2 -22.02 -45.14 -39.15
CA PHE A 2 -23.16 -44.25 -38.91
C PHE A 2 -22.58 -42.87 -38.63
N VAL A 3 -22.80 -41.92 -39.55
CA VAL A 3 -22.35 -40.53 -39.42
C VAL A 3 -23.55 -39.72 -38.95
N VAL A 4 -23.49 -39.18 -37.73
CA VAL A 4 -24.46 -38.22 -37.22
C VAL A 4 -23.98 -36.81 -37.55
N TRP A 5 -24.66 -36.13 -38.47
CA TRP A 5 -24.47 -34.71 -38.73
C TRP A 5 -25.18 -33.89 -37.66
N ARG A 6 -24.43 -33.21 -36.78
CA ARG A 6 -24.95 -32.08 -35.98
C ARG A 6 -24.54 -30.78 -36.67
N ARG A 7 -25.53 -30.06 -37.21
CA ARG A 7 -25.37 -28.67 -37.65
C ARG A 7 -25.20 -27.76 -36.43
N LEU A 8 -24.01 -27.19 -36.23
CA LEU A 8 -23.84 -26.00 -35.41
C LEU A 8 -24.44 -24.79 -36.15
N LYS A 9 -25.48 -24.18 -35.58
CA LYS A 9 -25.85 -22.80 -35.89
C LYS A 9 -24.98 -21.89 -35.01
N VAL A 10 -23.96 -21.29 -35.60
CA VAL A 10 -23.24 -20.17 -34.99
C VAL A 10 -24.09 -18.91 -35.20
N HIS A 11 -24.76 -18.45 -34.15
CA HIS A 11 -25.32 -17.09 -34.11
C HIS A 11 -24.19 -16.12 -33.76
N ASN A 12 -23.54 -15.58 -34.78
CA ASN A 12 -22.73 -14.37 -34.67
C ASN A 12 -23.67 -13.17 -34.52
N ALA A 13 -24.12 -12.91 -33.29
CA ALA A 13 -24.67 -11.62 -32.93
C ALA A 13 -23.49 -10.68 -32.60
N ARG A 14 -22.93 -10.04 -33.64
CA ARG A 14 -22.17 -8.80 -33.45
C ARG A 14 -23.15 -7.75 -32.95
N ARG A 15 -23.28 -7.61 -31.63
CA ARG A 15 -23.86 -6.41 -31.02
C ARG A 15 -22.88 -5.27 -31.27
N PHE A 16 -23.17 -4.46 -32.28
CA PHE A 16 -22.64 -3.11 -32.36
C PHE A 16 -23.13 -2.37 -31.10
N SER A 17 -22.21 -2.10 -30.18
CA SER A 17 -22.44 -1.15 -29.09
C SER A 17 -22.63 0.23 -29.74
N SER A 18 -23.85 0.75 -29.66
CA SER A 18 -24.13 2.14 -29.97
C SER A 18 -23.33 3.00 -29.00
N ALA A 19 -22.42 3.82 -29.51
CA ALA A 19 -21.71 4.81 -28.70
C ALA A 19 -22.74 5.68 -27.95
N SER A 20 -22.76 5.54 -26.63
CA SER A 20 -23.55 6.37 -25.72
C SER A 20 -23.13 7.82 -25.93
N ALA A 21 -24.10 8.74 -26.06
CA ALA A 21 -23.78 10.16 -26.15
C ALA A 21 -23.21 10.63 -24.81
N SER A 22 -21.93 10.99 -24.76
CA SER A 22 -21.31 11.62 -23.59
C SER A 22 -21.51 13.13 -23.66
N VAL A 23 -22.03 13.75 -22.61
CA VAL A 23 -21.98 15.21 -22.48
C VAL A 23 -20.59 15.59 -21.98
N VAL A 24 -19.98 16.62 -22.57
CA VAL A 24 -18.61 17.06 -22.26
C VAL A 24 -18.62 18.55 -21.93
N HIS A 25 -18.03 18.91 -20.79
CA HIS A 25 -17.79 20.30 -20.40
C HIS A 25 -16.29 20.56 -20.36
N SER A 26 -15.80 21.41 -21.26
CA SER A 26 -14.38 21.78 -21.31
C SER A 26 -14.01 22.64 -20.11
N LEU A 27 -12.87 22.32 -19.50
CA LEU A 27 -12.22 23.04 -18.41
C LEU A 27 -10.80 23.48 -18.81
N SER A 28 -10.48 23.49 -20.10
CA SER A 28 -9.14 23.85 -20.62
C SER A 28 -8.67 25.23 -20.16
N TYR A 29 -9.60 26.17 -19.99
CA TYR A 29 -9.33 27.50 -19.44
C TYR A 29 -8.87 27.48 -17.95
N LEU A 30 -8.92 26.31 -17.30
CA LEU A 30 -8.45 26.03 -15.94
C LEU A 30 -7.24 25.08 -15.94
N SER A 31 -6.55 24.93 -17.07
CA SER A 31 -5.40 24.03 -17.15
C SER A 31 -4.19 24.48 -16.34
N HIS A 32 -4.07 25.79 -16.07
CA HIS A 32 -3.00 26.36 -15.24
C HIS A 32 -3.22 26.19 -13.73
N GLN A 33 -4.27 25.46 -13.33
CA GLN A 33 -4.64 25.29 -11.93
C GLN A 33 -3.76 24.25 -11.24
N SER A 34 -3.37 24.55 -9.99
CA SER A 34 -2.58 23.62 -9.19
C SER A 34 -3.43 22.58 -8.46
N ARG A 35 -4.74 22.81 -8.31
CA ARG A 35 -5.62 21.94 -7.51
C ARG A 35 -7.03 21.77 -8.08
N VAL A 36 -7.50 20.53 -8.11
CA VAL A 36 -8.89 20.18 -8.45
C VAL A 36 -9.58 19.55 -7.24
N HIS A 37 -10.77 20.05 -6.92
CA HIS A 37 -11.69 19.49 -5.94
C HIS A 37 -12.90 18.91 -6.66
N PHE A 38 -13.23 17.66 -6.39
CA PHE A 38 -14.49 17.05 -6.82
C PHE A 38 -15.27 16.56 -5.60
N GLN A 39 -16.54 16.90 -5.51
CA GLN A 39 -17.41 16.53 -4.40
C GLN A 39 -18.77 16.02 -4.86
N ALA A 40 -19.14 14.82 -4.42
CA ALA A 40 -20.49 14.25 -4.55
C ALA A 40 -20.93 13.72 -3.18
N SER A 41 -21.72 14.51 -2.44
CA SER A 41 -22.09 14.22 -1.05
C SER A 41 -23.46 13.58 -0.88
N ASP A 42 -24.18 13.34 -1.97
CA ASP A 42 -25.50 12.73 -1.97
C ASP A 42 -25.45 11.20 -1.81
N SER A 43 -26.60 10.56 -1.57
CA SER A 43 -26.69 9.12 -1.35
C SER A 43 -26.67 8.30 -2.64
N SER A 44 -26.87 8.92 -3.80
CA SER A 44 -26.88 8.23 -5.09
C SER A 44 -25.48 7.80 -5.53
N ARG A 45 -25.43 6.74 -6.32
CA ARG A 45 -24.17 6.12 -6.69
C ARG A 45 -23.46 7.00 -7.71
N THR A 46 -22.27 7.47 -7.35
CA THR A 46 -21.42 8.28 -8.23
C THR A 46 -20.11 7.57 -8.47
N ASN A 47 -19.90 7.02 -9.66
CA ASN A 47 -18.61 6.44 -10.02
C ASN A 47 -17.77 7.51 -10.73
N VAL A 48 -16.54 7.73 -10.28
CA VAL A 48 -15.65 8.74 -10.85
C VAL A 48 -14.42 8.09 -11.45
N GLU A 49 -14.22 8.30 -12.74
CA GLU A 49 -13.03 7.92 -13.48
C GLU A 49 -12.12 9.13 -13.68
N ILE A 50 -10.94 9.11 -13.08
CA ILE A 50 -9.91 10.15 -13.27
C ILE A 50 -8.97 9.69 -14.38
N VAL A 51 -8.84 10.53 -15.40
CA VAL A 51 -7.96 10.28 -16.55
C VAL A 51 -6.95 11.42 -16.66
N PRO A 52 -5.71 11.23 -16.17
CA PRO A 52 -4.62 12.17 -16.40
C PRO A 52 -4.37 12.37 -17.90
N VAL A 53 -4.32 13.62 -18.34
CA VAL A 53 -4.06 14.05 -19.71
C VAL A 53 -2.74 14.81 -19.79
N LEU A 54 -2.07 14.67 -20.94
CA LEU A 54 -0.81 15.35 -21.22
C LEU A 54 -1.03 16.77 -21.72
N SER A 55 -2.15 17.00 -22.44
CA SER A 55 -2.53 18.32 -22.91
C SER A 55 -3.47 18.99 -21.92
N ALA A 56 -3.08 20.19 -21.49
CA ALA A 56 -3.91 21.15 -20.77
C ALA A 56 -5.29 21.36 -21.43
N ASP A 57 -5.35 21.35 -22.76
CA ASP A 57 -6.57 21.58 -23.53
C ASP A 57 -7.59 20.46 -23.40
N GLU A 58 -7.17 19.29 -22.93
CA GLU A 58 -8.03 18.14 -22.72
C GLU A 58 -8.64 18.10 -21.31
N PHE A 59 -8.33 19.08 -20.44
CA PHE A 59 -9.00 19.20 -19.14
C PHE A 59 -10.51 19.36 -19.37
N ALA A 60 -11.28 18.36 -18.96
CA ALA A 60 -12.72 18.35 -19.13
C ALA A 60 -13.42 17.46 -18.10
N LEU A 61 -14.69 17.77 -17.86
CA LEU A 61 -15.62 16.94 -17.13
C LEU A 61 -16.58 16.28 -18.13
N ARG A 62 -16.73 14.96 -18.07
CA ARG A 62 -17.66 14.19 -18.89
C ARG A 62 -18.62 13.40 -18.01
N VAL A 63 -19.86 13.28 -18.46
CA VAL A 63 -20.84 12.38 -17.84
C VAL A 63 -21.12 11.26 -18.82
N LEU A 64 -20.84 10.03 -18.39
CA LEU A 64 -21.01 8.80 -19.15
C LEU A 64 -22.38 8.21 -18.78
N GLU A 65 -23.26 8.05 -19.76
CA GLU A 65 -24.63 7.51 -19.59
C GLU A 65 -25.56 8.38 -18.74
N THR A 66 -26.09 9.43 -19.38
CA THR A 66 -27.36 10.02 -18.97
C THR A 66 -28.37 9.84 -20.09
N ASP A 67 -29.65 9.69 -19.75
CA ASP A 67 -30.73 9.96 -20.69
C ASP A 67 -30.46 11.33 -21.32
N LYS A 68 -30.55 11.41 -22.66
CA LYS A 68 -29.96 12.44 -23.54
C LYS A 68 -30.38 13.89 -23.29
N SER A 69 -31.10 14.19 -22.20
CA SER A 69 -31.65 15.50 -21.84
C SER A 69 -30.94 16.17 -20.66
N ILE A 70 -29.91 15.58 -20.06
CA ILE A 70 -29.31 16.12 -18.84
C ILE A 70 -28.10 17.01 -19.16
N ASP A 71 -28.23 18.30 -18.87
CA ASP A 71 -27.16 19.30 -18.99
C ASP A 71 -26.20 19.26 -17.78
N ILE A 72 -24.89 19.16 -18.05
CA ILE A 72 -23.83 19.15 -17.03
C ILE A 72 -23.88 20.40 -16.15
N GLN A 73 -24.23 21.56 -16.70
CA GLN A 73 -24.30 22.82 -15.93
C GLN A 73 -25.41 22.79 -14.88
N ASN A 74 -26.44 21.99 -15.12
CA ASN A 74 -27.48 21.74 -14.13
C ASN A 74 -27.00 20.71 -13.10
N LEU A 75 -26.22 19.70 -13.52
CA LEU A 75 -25.78 18.63 -12.62
C LEU A 75 -24.68 19.03 -11.64
N PHE A 76 -23.78 19.92 -12.04
CA PHE A 76 -22.60 20.27 -11.27
C PHE A 76 -22.50 21.79 -11.08
N ASP A 77 -22.06 22.19 -9.89
CA ASP A 77 -21.48 23.51 -9.69
C ASP A 77 -20.00 23.47 -9.99
N ILE A 78 -19.52 24.47 -10.73
CA ILE A 78 -18.10 24.60 -11.05
C ILE A 78 -17.67 25.99 -10.60
N GLU A 79 -17.10 26.04 -9.41
CA GLU A 79 -16.61 27.27 -8.79
C GLU A 79 -15.09 27.40 -8.97
N LYS A 80 -14.64 28.65 -9.05
CA LYS A 80 -13.24 29.02 -9.18
C LYS A 80 -12.82 29.78 -7.94
N GLU A 81 -11.78 29.32 -7.27
CA GLU A 81 -11.23 30.00 -6.10
C GLU A 81 -9.87 30.60 -6.45
N SER A 82 -9.81 31.93 -6.48
CA SER A 82 -8.56 32.68 -6.60
C SER A 82 -7.96 32.90 -5.21
N ALA A 83 -6.64 32.78 -5.09
CA ALA A 83 -5.98 33.22 -3.87
C ALA A 83 -6.24 34.73 -3.67
N SER A 84 -6.39 35.15 -2.41
CA SER A 84 -6.91 36.46 -1.99
C SER A 84 -6.21 37.68 -2.61
N HIS A 85 -5.05 37.50 -3.26
CA HIS A 85 -4.26 38.57 -3.88
C HIS A 85 -3.69 38.24 -5.28
N SER A 86 -4.15 37.19 -5.97
CA SER A 86 -3.71 36.86 -7.34
C SER A 86 -4.87 36.75 -8.33
N ILE A 87 -4.66 37.21 -9.56
CA ILE A 87 -5.59 37.00 -10.69
C ILE A 87 -5.62 35.52 -11.09
N ASP A 88 -4.54 34.78 -10.78
CA ASP A 88 -4.46 33.35 -11.00
C ASP A 88 -5.46 32.63 -10.10
N VAL A 89 -6.44 31.98 -10.73
CA VAL A 89 -7.27 30.98 -10.07
C VAL A 89 -6.30 29.91 -9.54
N THR A 90 -6.51 29.43 -8.32
CA THR A 90 -5.63 28.42 -7.69
C THR A 90 -6.28 27.06 -7.55
N ARG A 91 -7.62 27.03 -7.58
CA ARG A 91 -8.41 25.83 -7.35
C ARG A 91 -9.70 25.84 -8.14
N VAL A 92 -10.05 24.66 -8.65
CA VAL A 92 -11.36 24.37 -9.26
C VAL A 92 -12.15 23.51 -8.28
N CYS A 93 -13.39 23.89 -7.99
CA CYS A 93 -14.31 23.10 -7.17
C CYS A 93 -15.49 22.63 -8.02
N ILE A 94 -15.64 21.31 -8.17
CA ILE A 94 -16.72 20.66 -8.91
C ILE A 94 -17.62 19.94 -7.90
N THR A 95 -18.86 20.40 -7.74
CA THR A 95 -19.80 19.87 -6.74
C THR A 95 -21.06 19.35 -7.42
N LYS A 96 -21.43 18.08 -7.17
CA LYS A 96 -22.68 17.50 -7.67
C LYS A 96 -23.89 18.11 -6.95
N LYS A 97 -24.89 18.60 -7.70
CA LYS A 97 -26.06 19.33 -7.18
C LYS A 97 -27.27 18.43 -6.87
N TYR A 98 -27.49 17.40 -7.68
CA TYR A 98 -28.72 16.60 -7.64
C TYR A 98 -28.46 15.14 -7.26
N ASN A 99 -29.44 14.50 -6.62
CA ASN A 99 -29.38 13.11 -6.18
C ASN A 99 -29.82 12.16 -7.30
N PHE A 100 -28.90 11.80 -8.18
CA PHE A 100 -29.10 10.82 -9.26
C PHE A 100 -27.80 10.05 -9.50
N ASP A 101 -27.93 8.78 -9.90
CA ASP A 101 -26.76 7.96 -10.21
C ASP A 101 -25.98 8.55 -11.39
N ALA A 102 -24.66 8.63 -11.26
CA ALA A 102 -23.81 9.26 -12.25
C ALA A 102 -22.50 8.49 -12.47
N ASN A 103 -22.11 8.30 -13.72
CA ASN A 103 -20.75 7.93 -14.06
C ASN A 103 -20.05 9.16 -14.63
N VAL A 104 -19.01 9.62 -13.94
CA VAL A 104 -18.30 10.85 -14.25
C VAL A 104 -16.90 10.49 -14.69
N GLN A 105 -16.44 11.05 -15.80
CA GLN A 105 -15.05 10.98 -16.22
C GLN A 105 -14.44 12.39 -16.13
N LEU A 106 -13.42 12.54 -15.29
CA LEU A 106 -12.69 13.79 -15.11
C LEU A 106 -11.31 13.64 -15.76
N LEU A 107 -11.11 14.35 -16.86
CA LEU A 107 -9.83 14.45 -17.53
C LEU A 107 -9.04 15.56 -16.86
N VAL A 108 -7.89 15.29 -16.26
CA VAL A 108 -7.12 16.29 -15.49
C VAL A 108 -5.69 16.38 -15.99
N PRO A 109 -5.02 17.55 -15.94
CA PRO A 109 -3.58 17.62 -16.21
C PRO A 109 -2.81 16.59 -15.37
N HIS A 110 -1.84 15.92 -15.96
CA HIS A 110 -1.07 14.87 -15.27
C HIS A 110 -0.27 15.37 -14.06
N THR A 111 0.01 16.67 -13.97
CA THR A 111 0.60 17.34 -12.81
C THR A 111 -0.45 18.23 -12.15
N VAL A 112 -1.20 17.70 -11.19
CA VAL A 112 -2.21 18.46 -10.43
C VAL A 112 -2.45 17.84 -9.07
N ALA A 113 -2.69 18.67 -8.06
CA ALA A 113 -3.21 18.20 -6.77
C ALA A 113 -4.70 17.86 -6.92
N LEU A 114 -5.10 16.70 -6.44
CA LEU A 114 -6.48 16.20 -6.59
C LEU A 114 -7.07 15.87 -5.24
N ASN A 115 -8.20 16.49 -4.92
CA ASN A 115 -9.00 16.16 -3.76
C ASN A 115 -10.39 15.73 -4.22
N LEU A 116 -10.75 14.49 -3.91
CA LEU A 116 -12.00 13.88 -4.33
C LEU A 116 -12.74 13.33 -3.12
N ALA A 117 -14.01 13.69 -2.99
CA ALA A 117 -14.89 13.23 -1.93
C ALA A 117 -16.20 12.72 -2.54
N VAL A 118 -16.51 11.43 -2.36
CA VAL A 118 -17.74 10.81 -2.88
C VAL A 118 -18.39 10.01 -1.76
N ALA A 119 -19.63 10.31 -1.42
CA ALA A 119 -20.32 9.64 -0.33
C ALA A 119 -20.66 8.17 -0.64
N ASN A 120 -21.04 7.87 -1.88
CA ASN A 120 -21.38 6.52 -2.33
C ASN A 120 -20.96 6.30 -3.80
N GLY A 121 -20.16 5.29 -4.07
CA GLY A 121 -19.69 4.92 -5.41
C GLY A 121 -18.19 4.64 -5.48
N GLY A 122 -17.68 4.31 -6.66
CA GLY A 122 -16.28 3.94 -6.85
C GLY A 122 -15.43 5.03 -7.48
N VAL A 123 -14.12 4.96 -7.26
CA VAL A 123 -13.14 5.84 -7.93
C VAL A 123 -12.12 5.00 -8.66
N ILE A 124 -11.87 5.34 -9.92
CA ILE A 124 -10.82 4.73 -10.74
C ILE A 124 -9.89 5.83 -11.22
N LEU A 125 -8.62 5.82 -10.79
CA LEU A 125 -7.58 6.70 -11.31
C LEU A 125 -6.71 5.92 -12.29
N LYS A 126 -6.78 6.30 -13.56
CA LYS A 126 -6.00 5.66 -14.63
C LYS A 126 -4.64 6.31 -14.77
N ASN A 127 -3.69 5.56 -15.32
CA ASN A 127 -2.35 6.04 -15.65
C ASN A 127 -1.63 6.69 -14.45
N LYS A 128 -0.78 7.68 -14.75
CA LYS A 128 0.08 8.36 -13.79
C LYS A 128 -0.50 9.75 -13.47
N LEU A 129 -0.70 10.02 -12.20
CA LEU A 129 -0.96 11.37 -11.67
C LEU A 129 0.20 11.82 -10.76
N GLU A 130 0.64 13.06 -10.93
CA GLU A 130 1.66 13.71 -10.08
C GLU A 130 1.08 14.92 -9.37
N GLY A 131 1.21 14.97 -8.05
CA GLY A 131 0.63 15.98 -7.17
C GLY A 131 0.07 15.36 -5.90
N ASP A 132 -0.27 16.18 -4.91
CA ASP A 132 -0.91 15.70 -3.69
C ASP A 132 -2.30 15.15 -4.00
N VAL A 133 -2.58 13.93 -3.53
CA VAL A 133 -3.85 13.25 -3.80
C VAL A 133 -4.57 12.93 -2.50
N LYS A 134 -5.83 13.34 -2.40
CA LYS A 134 -6.75 12.92 -1.36
C LYS A 134 -8.01 12.35 -1.98
N VAL A 135 -8.31 11.08 -1.73
CA VAL A 135 -9.56 10.43 -2.14
C VAL A 135 -10.27 9.95 -0.89
N VAL A 136 -11.53 10.37 -0.70
CA VAL A 136 -12.36 9.96 0.42
C VAL A 136 -13.68 9.42 -0.10
N LEU A 137 -13.95 8.15 0.19
CA LEU A 137 -15.19 7.45 -0.12
C LEU A 137 -15.96 7.13 1.16
N GLY A 138 -17.25 7.46 1.18
CA GLY A 138 -18.13 6.99 2.25
C GLY A 138 -18.44 5.50 2.10
N CYS A 139 -18.66 5.04 0.87
CA CYS A 139 -18.86 3.63 0.53
C CYS A 139 -18.42 3.40 -0.92
N GLY A 140 -17.73 2.30 -1.18
CA GLY A 140 -17.23 1.89 -2.49
C GLY A 140 -15.70 1.77 -2.56
N ASP A 141 -15.23 1.33 -3.72
CA ASP A 141 -13.83 0.96 -3.93
C ASP A 141 -13.00 2.10 -4.53
N ILE A 142 -11.74 2.18 -4.12
CA ILE A 142 -10.72 3.03 -4.75
C ILE A 142 -9.79 2.13 -5.55
N GLN A 143 -9.72 2.35 -6.84
CA GLN A 143 -8.73 1.73 -7.71
C GLN A 143 -7.85 2.81 -8.32
N LEU A 144 -6.53 2.64 -8.27
CA LEU A 144 -5.60 3.53 -8.96
C LEU A 144 -4.44 2.78 -9.59
N ASP A 145 -3.89 3.34 -10.66
CA ASP A 145 -2.71 2.78 -11.31
C ASP A 145 -1.40 3.31 -10.69
N LYS A 146 -1.09 4.60 -10.92
CA LYS A 146 0.14 5.23 -10.42
C LYS A 146 -0.09 6.65 -9.89
N VAL A 147 0.31 6.89 -8.66
CA VAL A 147 0.25 8.23 -8.03
C VAL A 147 1.61 8.59 -7.43
N ARG A 148 2.03 9.85 -7.61
CA ARG A 148 3.22 10.43 -6.97
C ARG A 148 2.90 11.81 -6.41
N GLY A 149 3.19 12.06 -5.14
CA GLY A 149 2.98 13.38 -4.54
C GLY A 149 3.63 13.46 -3.17
N ASP A 150 3.72 14.64 -2.57
CA ASP A 150 4.26 14.72 -1.21
C ASP A 150 3.31 14.05 -0.21
N THR A 151 2.00 14.23 -0.41
CA THR A 151 0.96 13.61 0.40
C THR A 151 -0.03 12.82 -0.45
N VAL A 152 -0.20 11.53 -0.14
CA VAL A 152 -1.22 10.66 -0.74
C VAL A 152 -2.11 10.09 0.36
N ASN A 153 -3.40 10.38 0.33
CA ASN A 153 -4.37 9.91 1.31
C ASN A 153 -5.57 9.27 0.61
N LEU A 154 -5.79 7.98 0.83
CA LEU A 154 -6.90 7.22 0.28
C LEU A 154 -7.71 6.66 1.44
N THR A 155 -8.98 7.01 1.52
CA THR A 155 -9.88 6.58 2.58
C THR A 155 -11.17 6.04 1.98
N THR A 156 -11.59 4.84 2.36
CA THR A 156 -12.93 4.30 2.10
C THR A 156 -13.51 3.69 3.38
N ASN A 157 -14.74 4.06 3.74
CA ASN A 157 -15.41 3.50 4.91
C ASN A 157 -16.23 2.22 4.60
N GLY A 158 -16.29 1.78 3.34
CA GLY A 158 -17.10 0.63 2.93
C GLY A 158 -16.63 0.07 1.59
N GLY A 159 -15.41 -0.42 1.54
CA GLY A 159 -14.82 -1.03 0.35
C GLY A 159 -13.32 -1.28 0.53
N LYS A 160 -12.66 -1.51 -0.60
CA LYS A 160 -11.21 -1.80 -0.68
C LYS A 160 -10.44 -0.72 -1.43
N ILE A 161 -9.12 -0.75 -1.25
CA ILE A 161 -8.17 0.08 -2.01
C ILE A 161 -7.28 -0.85 -2.85
N ASP A 162 -7.23 -0.64 -4.16
CA ASP A 162 -6.39 -1.38 -5.10
C ASP A 162 -5.44 -0.45 -5.86
N VAL A 163 -4.14 -0.61 -5.60
CA VAL A 163 -3.04 0.09 -6.26
C VAL A 163 -2.34 -0.88 -7.19
N LEU A 164 -2.61 -0.74 -8.49
CA LEU A 164 -2.15 -1.67 -9.52
C LEU A 164 -0.63 -1.61 -9.75
N THR A 165 -0.03 -0.42 -9.64
CA THR A 165 1.37 -0.22 -10.03
C THR A 165 2.25 0.39 -8.94
N LEU A 166 1.92 1.60 -8.46
CA LEU A 166 2.78 2.35 -7.54
C LEU A 166 2.05 3.51 -6.85
N VAL A 167 2.25 3.63 -5.55
CA VAL A 167 2.06 4.90 -4.82
C VAL A 167 3.39 5.37 -4.26
N GLU A 168 3.72 6.62 -4.52
CA GLU A 168 4.96 7.26 -4.10
C GLU A 168 4.66 8.58 -3.38
N GLY A 169 5.24 8.80 -2.20
CA GLY A 169 5.15 10.10 -1.55
C GLY A 169 5.85 10.25 -0.22
N LYS A 170 6.04 11.47 0.26
CA LYS A 170 6.65 11.69 1.58
C LYS A 170 5.78 11.09 2.69
N THR A 171 4.46 11.28 2.60
CA THR A 171 3.48 10.71 3.52
C THR A 171 2.39 10.00 2.74
N VAL A 172 2.19 8.71 3.01
CA VAL A 172 1.13 7.90 2.41
C VAL A 172 0.22 7.38 3.50
N ARG A 173 -1.09 7.60 3.35
CA ARG A 173 -2.11 7.08 4.26
C ARG A 173 -3.18 6.30 3.50
N PHE A 174 -3.37 5.04 3.85
CA PHE A 174 -4.48 4.22 3.39
C PHE A 174 -5.39 3.88 4.55
N ASN A 175 -6.69 4.10 4.40
CA ASN A 175 -7.70 3.69 5.36
C ASN A 175 -8.82 2.98 4.60
N ALA A 176 -8.95 1.68 4.79
CA ALA A 176 -9.96 0.88 4.13
C ALA A 176 -10.70 0.02 5.15
N THR A 177 -12.00 -0.19 4.98
CA THR A 177 -12.74 -1.07 5.88
C THR A 177 -12.45 -2.54 5.60
N GLU A 178 -12.30 -2.93 4.33
CA GLU A 178 -12.11 -4.33 3.93
C GLU A 178 -10.63 -4.70 3.77
N SER A 179 -10.02 -4.32 2.64
CA SER A 179 -8.64 -4.70 2.30
C SER A 179 -7.89 -3.63 1.53
N VAL A 180 -6.57 -3.75 1.55
CA VAL A 180 -5.66 -2.98 0.70
C VAL A 180 -4.81 -3.94 -0.12
N THR A 181 -4.85 -3.77 -1.44
CA THR A 181 -3.90 -4.39 -2.37
C THR A 181 -3.01 -3.32 -2.95
N CYS A 182 -1.70 -3.48 -2.85
CA CYS A 182 -0.75 -2.50 -3.38
C CYS A 182 0.49 -3.17 -3.95
N LYS A 183 0.71 -3.05 -5.26
CA LYS A 183 1.87 -3.67 -5.90
C LYS A 183 3.20 -3.10 -5.39
N ARG A 184 3.29 -1.77 -5.26
CA ARG A 184 4.47 -1.08 -4.72
C ARG A 184 4.07 0.16 -3.94
N LEU A 185 4.56 0.27 -2.71
CA LEU A 185 4.45 1.44 -1.86
C LEU A 185 5.84 2.03 -1.64
N MET A 186 6.02 3.30 -1.96
CA MET A 186 7.26 4.04 -1.74
C MET A 186 6.97 5.27 -0.90
N ALA A 187 7.44 5.32 0.35
CA ALA A 187 7.17 6.48 1.19
C ALA A 187 8.24 6.79 2.23
N ASN A 188 8.32 8.02 2.74
CA ASN A 188 9.10 8.23 3.97
C ASN A 188 8.30 7.69 5.16
N ASN A 189 7.03 8.06 5.25
CA ASN A 189 6.12 7.58 6.28
C ASN A 189 4.86 7.01 5.64
N ALA A 190 4.54 5.76 5.93
CA ALA A 190 3.33 5.09 5.52
C ALA A 190 2.46 4.72 6.73
N GLU A 191 1.16 4.94 6.61
CA GLU A 191 0.15 4.54 7.60
C GLU A 191 -0.97 3.81 6.89
N ILE A 192 -1.19 2.55 7.25
CA ILE A 192 -2.22 1.69 6.67
C ILE A 192 -3.14 1.27 7.79
N ILE A 193 -4.42 1.59 7.68
CA ILE A 193 -5.43 1.24 8.67
C ILE A 193 -6.50 0.40 7.98
N LEU A 194 -6.72 -0.80 8.50
CA LEU A 194 -7.85 -1.65 8.13
C LEU A 194 -8.92 -1.60 9.22
N GLY A 195 -10.15 -1.33 8.79
CA GLY A 195 -11.33 -1.29 9.63
C GLY A 195 -11.88 -2.66 10.01
N LYS A 196 -13.12 -2.66 10.51
CA LYS A 196 -13.90 -3.87 10.83
C LYS A 196 -14.79 -4.23 9.63
N GLY A 197 -14.18 -4.66 8.54
CA GLY A 197 -14.88 -5.06 7.32
C GLY A 197 -15.11 -6.57 7.22
N GLU A 198 -15.57 -6.98 6.04
CA GLU A 198 -15.66 -8.38 5.66
C GLU A 198 -14.28 -9.05 5.63
N ILE A 199 -14.28 -10.38 5.70
CA ILE A 199 -13.06 -11.20 5.63
C ILE A 199 -12.41 -10.96 4.27
N SER A 200 -11.22 -10.37 4.28
CA SER A 200 -10.49 -10.08 3.05
C SER A 200 -8.99 -9.99 3.33
N ASN A 201 -8.22 -10.43 2.34
CA ASN A 201 -6.76 -10.46 2.44
C ASN A 201 -6.19 -9.14 1.97
N SER A 202 -5.19 -8.64 2.67
CA SER A 202 -4.41 -7.48 2.24
C SER A 202 -3.06 -7.92 1.72
N VAL A 203 -2.67 -7.38 0.57
CA VAL A 203 -1.49 -7.83 -0.17
C VAL A 203 -0.64 -6.64 -0.59
N PHE A 204 0.63 -6.67 -0.21
CA PHE A 204 1.63 -5.70 -0.64
C PHE A 204 2.72 -6.42 -1.43
N GLY A 205 2.95 -6.02 -2.69
CA GLY A 205 4.04 -6.61 -3.48
C GLY A 205 5.41 -6.19 -2.95
N ALA A 206 5.58 -4.89 -2.69
CA ALA A 206 6.77 -4.37 -2.01
C ALA A 206 6.46 -3.07 -1.27
N ILE A 207 7.10 -2.89 -0.12
CA ILE A 207 7.06 -1.69 0.73
C ILE A 207 8.49 -1.15 0.83
N TYR A 208 8.73 0.02 0.26
CA TYR A 208 9.95 0.79 0.42
C TYR A 208 9.61 2.01 1.26
N ALA A 209 9.71 1.89 2.58
CA ALA A 209 9.40 3.00 3.45
C ALA A 209 10.32 3.12 4.65
N SER A 210 10.74 4.36 4.97
CA SER A 210 11.55 4.59 6.17
C SER A 210 10.79 4.13 7.41
N THR A 211 9.50 4.44 7.49
CA THR A 211 8.57 3.85 8.46
C THR A 211 7.24 3.49 7.79
N CYS A 212 6.72 2.32 8.14
CA CYS A 212 5.40 1.85 7.72
C CYS A 212 4.67 1.27 8.92
N ASN A 213 3.55 1.89 9.30
CA ASN A 213 2.67 1.39 10.36
C ASN A 213 1.43 0.78 9.73
N PHE A 214 1.20 -0.50 9.97
CA PHE A 214 0.02 -1.24 9.56
C PHE A 214 -0.80 -1.57 10.79
N VAL A 215 -2.06 -1.14 10.81
CA VAL A 215 -2.99 -1.39 11.90
C VAL A 215 -4.21 -2.13 11.35
N SER A 216 -4.44 -3.36 11.79
CA SER A 216 -5.66 -4.10 11.46
C SER A 216 -6.59 -4.20 12.66
N ARG A 217 -7.83 -3.74 12.48
CA ARG A 217 -8.90 -3.90 13.47
C ARG A 217 -9.85 -5.04 13.13
N ASN A 218 -9.53 -5.84 12.11
CA ASN A 218 -10.32 -6.99 11.72
C ASN A 218 -10.11 -8.14 12.72
N GLN A 219 -11.20 -8.59 13.34
CA GLN A 219 -11.21 -9.62 14.39
C GLN A 219 -11.78 -10.96 13.88
N SER A 220 -11.81 -11.16 12.57
CA SER A 220 -12.41 -12.35 11.96
C SER A 220 -11.62 -13.64 12.21
N GLY A 221 -10.31 -13.56 12.51
CA GLY A 221 -9.44 -14.74 12.60
C GLY A 221 -9.21 -15.46 11.26
N GLN A 222 -9.66 -14.88 10.15
CA GLN A 222 -9.63 -15.48 8.80
C GLN A 222 -8.98 -14.58 7.75
N SER A 223 -8.64 -13.35 8.12
CA SER A 223 -8.00 -12.40 7.22
C SER A 223 -6.50 -12.55 7.28
N LYS A 224 -5.83 -12.48 6.12
CA LYS A 224 -4.37 -12.61 6.00
C LYS A 224 -3.73 -11.31 5.56
N LEU A 225 -2.51 -11.07 6.05
CA LEU A 225 -1.63 -10.04 5.54
C LEU A 225 -0.46 -10.71 4.82
N ARG A 226 -0.28 -10.39 3.53
CA ARG A 226 0.89 -10.84 2.77
C ARG A 226 1.69 -9.65 2.27
N ILE A 227 3.01 -9.70 2.48
CA ILE A 227 3.95 -8.69 2.03
C ILE A 227 5.08 -9.41 1.31
N GLY A 228 5.36 -9.04 0.05
CA GLY A 228 6.48 -9.58 -0.69
C GLY A 228 7.80 -9.08 -0.09
N ASN A 229 8.16 -7.83 -0.40
CA ASN A 229 9.43 -7.26 0.06
C ASN A 229 9.21 -6.08 1.00
N VAL A 230 9.99 -6.01 2.09
CA VAL A 230 10.06 -4.86 2.99
C VAL A 230 11.46 -4.27 2.97
N HIS A 231 11.56 -2.97 2.73
CA HIS A 231 12.80 -2.21 2.87
C HIS A 231 12.56 -1.00 3.79
N GLY A 232 13.25 -0.99 4.94
CA GLY A 232 13.10 0.02 5.99
C GLY A 232 12.46 -0.57 7.26
N TYR A 233 11.52 0.15 7.89
CA TYR A 233 10.87 -0.32 9.12
C TYR A 233 9.38 -0.58 8.91
N LEU A 234 8.92 -1.79 9.28
CA LEU A 234 7.52 -2.17 9.26
C LEU A 234 7.05 -2.50 10.68
N ARG A 235 6.01 -1.82 11.13
CA ARG A 235 5.25 -2.18 12.32
C ARG A 235 3.88 -2.71 11.92
N VAL A 236 3.50 -3.87 12.42
CA VAL A 236 2.17 -4.48 12.26
C VAL A 236 1.54 -4.59 13.64
N SER A 237 0.39 -3.97 13.83
CA SER A 237 -0.43 -4.12 15.03
C SER A 237 -1.82 -4.59 14.63
N SER A 238 -2.15 -5.84 14.94
CA SER A 238 -3.40 -6.47 14.50
C SER A 238 -4.18 -7.11 15.66
N GLN A 239 -5.47 -7.38 15.42
CA GLN A 239 -6.39 -7.91 16.41
C GLN A 239 -7.03 -9.22 15.94
N GLY A 240 -6.23 -10.24 15.65
CA GLY A 240 -6.73 -11.56 15.25
C GLY A 240 -6.74 -11.76 13.74
N LEU A 241 -5.59 -11.51 13.11
CA LEU A 241 -5.33 -12.06 11.77
C LEU A 241 -5.13 -13.58 11.85
N GLU A 242 -5.38 -14.28 10.74
CA GLU A 242 -5.05 -15.70 10.61
C GLU A 242 -3.54 -15.89 10.42
N SER A 243 -2.96 -15.10 9.50
CA SER A 243 -1.53 -15.15 9.23
C SER A 243 -0.96 -13.81 8.75
N ILE A 244 0.33 -13.64 9.02
CA ILE A 244 1.17 -12.56 8.50
C ILE A 244 2.37 -13.20 7.79
N ASP A 245 2.40 -13.08 6.46
CA ASP A 245 3.44 -13.66 5.62
C ASP A 245 4.31 -12.55 5.01
N ILE A 246 5.61 -12.57 5.28
CA ILE A 246 6.58 -11.61 4.76
C ILE A 246 7.71 -12.34 4.03
N ASP A 247 7.69 -12.25 2.70
CA ASP A 247 8.55 -13.06 1.81
C ASP A 247 10.03 -12.62 1.86
N SER A 248 10.34 -11.34 2.15
CA SER A 248 11.70 -10.82 2.28
C SER A 248 11.76 -9.51 3.08
N VAL A 249 12.67 -9.44 4.05
CA VAL A 249 12.93 -8.25 4.90
C VAL A 249 14.37 -7.78 4.76
N THR A 250 14.53 -6.53 4.31
CA THR A 250 15.76 -5.73 4.31
C THR A 250 15.56 -4.54 5.25
N GLY A 251 15.61 -4.79 6.55
CA GLY A 251 15.13 -3.80 7.50
C GLY A 251 14.81 -4.36 8.89
N ALA A 252 13.95 -3.64 9.60
CA ALA A 252 13.46 -4.03 10.92
C ALA A 252 11.95 -4.26 10.91
N LEU A 253 11.50 -5.18 11.75
CA LEU A 253 10.13 -5.65 11.79
C LEU A 253 9.61 -5.64 13.24
N ASP A 254 8.42 -5.13 13.45
CA ASP A 254 7.75 -5.14 14.75
C ASP A 254 6.31 -5.62 14.57
N ILE A 255 6.06 -6.90 14.85
CA ILE A 255 4.74 -7.53 14.69
C ILE A 255 4.15 -7.79 16.07
N GLU A 256 2.93 -7.32 16.27
CA GLU A 256 2.11 -7.60 17.44
C GLU A 256 0.69 -7.95 16.97
N ASP A 257 0.24 -9.18 17.23
CA ASP A 257 -1.15 -9.57 17.06
C ASP A 257 -1.75 -9.99 18.40
N SER A 258 -2.87 -9.36 18.78
CA SER A 258 -3.54 -9.66 20.05
C SER A 258 -4.45 -10.90 19.99
N GLY A 259 -4.48 -11.62 18.87
CA GLY A 259 -5.24 -12.84 18.68
C GLY A 259 -4.45 -14.09 19.09
N ASN A 260 -5.17 -15.17 19.34
CA ASN A 260 -4.60 -16.39 19.93
C ASN A 260 -4.01 -17.36 18.90
N SER A 261 -4.18 -17.12 17.59
CA SER A 261 -3.85 -18.10 16.55
C SER A 261 -3.23 -17.48 15.30
N CYS A 262 -2.70 -16.25 15.41
CA CYS A 262 -2.04 -15.60 14.28
C CYS A 262 -0.68 -16.27 14.04
N ASN A 263 -0.51 -16.85 12.86
CA ASN A 263 0.76 -17.45 12.43
C ASN A 263 1.61 -16.42 11.71
N VAL A 264 2.94 -16.45 11.92
CA VAL A 264 3.86 -15.52 11.27
C VAL A 264 4.92 -16.29 10.50
N MET A 265 5.11 -15.93 9.23
CA MET A 265 6.25 -16.35 8.43
C MET A 265 7.04 -15.12 8.01
N ALA A 266 8.31 -15.03 8.38
CA ALA A 266 9.16 -13.89 8.06
C ALA A 266 10.55 -14.33 7.60
N HIS A 267 10.95 -13.86 6.42
CA HIS A 267 12.28 -14.14 5.87
C HIS A 267 13.14 -12.87 5.88
N PHE A 268 14.24 -12.86 6.64
CA PHE A 268 15.19 -11.77 6.68
C PHE A 268 16.36 -12.04 5.73
N ASP A 269 16.41 -11.29 4.63
CA ASP A 269 17.43 -11.41 3.59
C ASP A 269 18.73 -10.69 3.96
N SER A 270 18.61 -9.63 4.75
CA SER A 270 19.77 -8.88 5.24
C SER A 270 19.51 -8.36 6.63
N TRP A 271 20.50 -8.54 7.51
CA TRP A 271 20.46 -7.98 8.85
C TRP A 271 21.70 -7.11 9.10
N THR A 272 21.51 -5.97 9.76
CA THR A 272 22.58 -5.02 10.11
C THR A 272 22.63 -4.75 11.62
N ASN A 273 23.78 -4.28 12.11
CA ASN A 273 24.07 -4.14 13.55
C ASN A 273 23.18 -3.12 14.29
N GLN A 274 22.35 -2.36 13.57
CA GLN A 274 21.51 -1.30 14.12
C GLN A 274 20.03 -1.70 14.18
N MET A 275 19.69 -2.93 13.79
CA MET A 275 18.31 -3.39 13.66
C MET A 275 17.89 -4.23 14.85
N ALA A 276 16.72 -3.92 15.39
CA ALA A 276 16.02 -4.74 16.37
C ALA A 276 14.64 -5.07 15.80
N SER A 277 14.27 -6.35 15.85
CA SER A 277 12.97 -6.82 15.39
C SER A 277 12.26 -7.62 16.47
N ASN A 278 10.95 -7.44 16.59
CA ASN A 278 10.10 -8.16 17.53
C ASN A 278 8.93 -8.80 16.81
N ILE A 279 8.58 -10.02 17.21
CA ILE A 279 7.38 -10.72 16.75
C ILE A 279 6.69 -11.30 17.98
N LEU A 280 5.48 -10.81 18.27
CA LEU A 280 4.66 -11.25 19.40
C LEU A 280 3.28 -11.67 18.88
N VAL A 281 3.01 -12.98 18.87
CA VAL A 281 1.76 -13.53 18.33
C VAL A 281 1.28 -14.76 19.10
N GLY A 282 0.02 -15.14 18.89
CA GLY A 282 -0.57 -16.32 19.51
C GLY A 282 -0.18 -17.67 18.89
N GLY A 283 0.00 -17.71 17.56
CA GLY A 283 0.23 -18.93 16.79
C GLY A 283 1.69 -19.21 16.46
N ASP A 284 1.93 -20.07 15.47
CA ASP A 284 3.27 -20.54 15.09
C ASP A 284 4.10 -19.43 14.46
N VAL A 285 5.42 -19.43 14.73
CA VAL A 285 6.33 -18.44 14.15
C VAL A 285 7.48 -19.11 13.43
N HIS A 286 7.55 -18.88 12.12
CA HIS A 286 8.66 -19.33 11.28
C HIS A 286 9.49 -18.14 10.82
N VAL A 287 10.73 -18.06 11.31
CA VAL A 287 11.70 -17.05 10.89
C VAL A 287 12.88 -17.70 10.19
N SER A 288 13.25 -17.20 9.01
CA SER A 288 14.54 -17.52 8.39
C SER A 288 15.46 -16.31 8.44
N LEU A 289 16.72 -16.52 8.78
CA LEU A 289 17.74 -15.47 8.92
C LEU A 289 18.92 -15.77 8.00
N HIS A 290 19.32 -14.78 7.19
CA HIS A 290 20.59 -14.78 6.46
C HIS A 290 21.47 -13.61 6.93
N PRO A 291 22.03 -13.70 8.15
CA PRO A 291 22.63 -12.55 8.80
C PRO A 291 24.03 -12.23 8.22
N SER A 292 24.25 -10.96 7.85
CA SER A 292 25.55 -10.48 7.36
C SER A 292 26.54 -10.16 8.51
N ALA A 293 26.01 -10.03 9.72
CA ALA A 293 26.72 -9.77 10.98
C ALA A 293 26.09 -10.60 12.12
N SER A 294 26.74 -10.71 13.29
CA SER A 294 26.17 -11.48 14.40
C SER A 294 24.92 -10.81 14.99
N ILE A 295 24.00 -11.63 15.51
CA ILE A 295 22.70 -11.18 16.03
C ILE A 295 22.37 -11.96 17.29
N ASN A 296 21.88 -11.26 18.30
CA ASN A 296 21.29 -11.91 19.46
C ASN A 296 19.85 -12.34 19.14
N VAL A 297 19.56 -13.61 19.35
CA VAL A 297 18.25 -14.19 19.10
C VAL A 297 17.69 -14.68 20.43
N GLU A 298 16.44 -14.31 20.70
CA GLU A 298 15.66 -14.76 21.85
C GLU A 298 14.31 -15.25 21.35
N LEU A 299 14.05 -16.55 21.50
CA LEU A 299 12.86 -17.23 20.99
C LEU A 299 12.10 -17.85 22.15
N HIS A 300 10.82 -17.52 22.27
CA HIS A 300 9.94 -18.09 23.28
C HIS A 300 8.75 -18.79 22.61
N GLY A 301 8.42 -19.99 23.07
CA GLY A 301 7.29 -20.78 22.55
C GLY A 301 7.03 -22.05 23.35
N VAL A 302 6.00 -22.80 22.97
CA VAL A 302 5.70 -24.11 23.57
C VAL A 302 6.79 -25.12 23.20
N GLN A 303 7.22 -25.05 21.94
CA GLN A 303 8.39 -25.72 21.43
C GLN A 303 9.28 -24.69 20.75
N VAL A 304 10.59 -24.88 20.80
CA VAL A 304 11.53 -24.08 20.01
C VAL A 304 12.45 -25.01 19.26
N THR A 305 12.55 -24.82 17.94
CA THR A 305 13.48 -25.56 17.08
C THR A 305 14.38 -24.63 16.31
N THR A 306 15.62 -25.05 16.10
CA THR A 306 16.62 -24.32 15.30
C THR A 306 17.05 -25.15 14.10
N GLY A 307 17.43 -24.47 13.01
CA GLY A 307 17.86 -25.13 11.78
C GLY A 307 19.18 -25.88 11.95
N LYS A 308 19.36 -26.98 11.21
CA LYS A 308 20.62 -27.77 11.28
C LYS A 308 21.86 -26.99 10.83
N ASP A 309 21.66 -25.98 9.99
CA ASP A 309 22.73 -25.16 9.40
C ASP A 309 22.91 -23.80 10.14
N THR A 310 22.29 -23.62 11.31
CA THR A 310 22.47 -22.40 12.13
C THR A 310 23.56 -22.60 13.17
N GLU A 311 24.65 -21.84 13.06
CA GLU A 311 25.76 -21.84 14.02
C GLU A 311 25.60 -20.70 15.04
N PHE A 312 25.59 -21.04 16.32
CA PHE A 312 25.56 -20.08 17.43
C PHE A 312 26.90 -20.08 18.17
N VAL A 313 27.39 -18.89 18.54
CA VAL A 313 28.63 -18.75 19.34
C VAL A 313 28.40 -19.25 20.76
N ASN A 314 27.28 -18.82 21.35
CA ASN A 314 26.78 -19.24 22.65
C ASN A 314 25.27 -19.41 22.49
N SER A 315 24.73 -20.52 22.98
CA SER A 315 23.30 -20.77 23.00
C SER A 315 22.89 -21.52 24.25
N GLU A 316 21.76 -21.14 24.82
CA GLU A 316 21.14 -21.75 25.99
C GLU A 316 19.66 -22.02 25.71
N MET A 317 19.15 -23.12 26.25
CA MET A 317 17.74 -23.48 26.19
C MET A 317 17.24 -23.71 27.61
N ASP A 318 16.41 -22.80 28.08
CA ASP A 318 15.77 -22.86 29.38
C ASP A 318 14.32 -23.31 29.23
N THR A 319 13.87 -24.19 30.13
CA THR A 319 12.46 -24.58 30.23
C THR A 319 11.88 -23.97 31.49
N LEU A 320 11.03 -22.96 31.34
CA LEU A 320 10.45 -22.23 32.48
C LEU A 320 9.27 -22.99 33.14
N ASP A 321 8.60 -23.89 32.40
CA ASP A 321 7.51 -24.77 32.86
C ASP A 321 7.45 -26.05 32.00
N GLU A 322 6.58 -27.02 32.33
CA GLU A 322 6.42 -28.28 31.56
C GLU A 322 6.07 -28.08 30.06
N ASN A 323 5.62 -26.89 29.67
CA ASN A 323 5.13 -26.60 28.31
C ASN A 323 5.67 -25.28 27.72
N TYR A 324 6.80 -24.76 28.21
CA TYR A 324 7.31 -23.47 27.71
C TYR A 324 8.84 -23.41 27.70
N ALA A 325 9.40 -23.08 26.53
CA ALA A 325 10.82 -23.04 26.27
C ALA A 325 11.27 -21.61 25.90
N ILE A 326 12.45 -21.25 26.40
CA ILE A 326 13.17 -20.02 26.07
C ILE A 326 14.52 -20.44 25.49
N PHE A 327 14.75 -20.08 24.23
CA PHE A 327 16.04 -20.19 23.60
C PHE A 327 16.69 -18.82 23.52
N THR A 328 17.93 -18.71 23.97
CA THR A 328 18.76 -17.52 23.75
C THR A 328 20.06 -17.92 23.06
N GLY A 329 20.52 -17.11 22.11
CA GLY A 329 21.83 -17.34 21.51
C GLY A 329 22.31 -16.25 20.59
N GLU A 330 23.61 -16.21 20.35
CA GLU A 330 24.24 -15.30 19.38
C GLU A 330 24.48 -16.04 18.07
N LEU A 331 23.67 -15.73 17.05
CA LEU A 331 23.77 -16.31 15.71
C LEU A 331 24.97 -15.72 14.97
N CYS A 332 25.82 -16.59 14.43
CA CYS A 332 27.00 -16.20 13.66
C CYS A 332 26.62 -15.56 12.31
N ALA A 333 27.44 -14.62 11.85
CA ALA A 333 27.37 -14.12 10.48
C ALA A 333 27.68 -15.25 9.47
N GLN A 334 26.85 -15.40 8.44
CA GLN A 334 27.09 -16.43 7.42
C GLN A 334 28.14 -15.95 6.39
N LYS A 335 29.14 -16.80 6.10
CA LYS A 335 30.24 -16.47 5.17
C LYS A 335 29.76 -16.10 3.76
N THR A 336 28.69 -16.73 3.28
CA THR A 336 28.05 -16.44 1.99
C THR A 336 27.45 -15.03 1.89
N ALA A 337 26.98 -14.44 3.00
CA ALA A 337 26.48 -13.07 3.03
C ALA A 337 27.62 -12.02 2.87
N LYS A 338 28.85 -12.35 3.31
CA LYS A 338 30.05 -11.51 3.10
C LYS A 338 30.59 -11.59 1.65
N ASP A 339 30.41 -12.73 0.99
CA ASP A 339 30.86 -12.92 -0.39
C ASP A 339 29.86 -12.35 -1.40
N MET A 340 28.55 -12.37 -1.10
CA MET A 340 27.53 -11.68 -1.90
C MET A 340 27.65 -10.16 -1.85
N SER A 341 28.25 -9.58 -0.80
CA SER A 341 28.53 -8.15 -0.72
C SER A 341 29.87 -7.74 -1.35
N SER A 342 30.74 -8.69 -1.76
CA SER A 342 32.08 -8.39 -2.30
C SER A 342 32.41 -9.02 -3.67
N GLY A 343 31.58 -9.91 -4.21
CA GLY A 343 31.87 -10.65 -5.45
C GLY A 343 30.86 -10.45 -6.59
N SER A 344 30.77 -9.25 -7.18
CA SER A 344 30.14 -9.07 -8.51
C SER A 344 31.21 -8.81 -9.57
N THR A 345 31.58 -9.87 -10.30
CA THR A 345 32.31 -9.77 -11.58
C THR A 345 31.31 -9.52 -12.70
N GLY A 346 31.41 -8.35 -13.35
CA GLY A 346 30.92 -8.15 -14.73
C GLY A 346 29.46 -7.74 -14.96
N LYS A 347 28.68 -7.40 -13.92
CA LYS A 347 27.44 -6.62 -14.08
C LYS A 347 27.51 -5.39 -13.20
N ILE A 348 27.24 -4.24 -13.81
CA ILE A 348 27.23 -2.89 -13.23
C ILE A 348 26.83 -2.98 -11.75
N ASN A 349 27.73 -2.55 -10.87
CA ASN A 349 27.51 -2.55 -9.42
C ASN A 349 26.39 -1.56 -9.11
N VAL A 350 25.15 -2.07 -9.09
CA VAL A 350 23.94 -1.29 -8.84
C VAL A 350 23.95 -0.74 -7.42
N ASP A 351 24.68 -1.31 -6.46
CA ASP A 351 24.67 -0.78 -5.09
C ASP A 351 25.48 0.51 -4.98
N SER A 352 26.60 0.65 -5.70
CA SER A 352 27.33 1.93 -5.75
C SER A 352 26.68 2.95 -6.68
N ALA A 353 26.09 2.53 -7.80
CA ALA A 353 25.38 3.44 -8.70
C ALA A 353 23.99 3.86 -8.16
N LYS A 354 23.32 3.02 -7.37
CA LYS A 354 22.03 3.32 -6.72
C LYS A 354 22.24 4.13 -5.45
N ASP A 355 23.27 3.85 -4.65
CA ASP A 355 23.59 4.71 -3.50
C ASP A 355 24.05 6.11 -3.95
N ASP A 356 24.81 6.24 -5.04
CA ASP A 356 25.15 7.56 -5.61
C ASP A 356 23.96 8.23 -6.34
N ALA A 357 23.07 7.46 -6.98
CA ALA A 357 21.83 7.99 -7.56
C ALA A 357 20.78 8.41 -6.50
N MET A 358 20.74 7.71 -5.35
CA MET A 358 19.88 8.04 -4.21
C MET A 358 20.47 9.18 -3.36
N ARG A 359 21.80 9.35 -3.36
CA ARG A 359 22.46 10.52 -2.74
C ARG A 359 22.31 11.81 -3.53
N THR A 360 22.11 11.75 -4.84
CA THR A 360 22.04 12.95 -5.69
C THR A 360 20.65 13.59 -5.77
N SER A 361 19.62 13.05 -5.10
CA SER A 361 18.27 13.61 -5.18
C SER A 361 17.52 13.62 -3.83
N PHE A 362 17.67 14.75 -3.12
CA PHE A 362 16.67 15.38 -2.24
C PHE A 362 16.28 14.80 -0.86
N PHE A 363 16.76 13.63 -0.40
CA PHE A 363 16.29 13.12 0.91
C PHE A 363 17.39 12.55 1.83
N MET A 364 18.35 13.39 2.21
CA MET A 364 19.09 13.19 3.47
C MET A 364 19.35 14.55 4.12
N ASN A 365 18.35 15.09 4.82
CA ASN A 365 18.70 15.94 5.95
C ASN A 365 19.24 15.01 7.03
N LYS A 366 20.53 15.17 7.32
CA LYS A 366 21.19 14.63 8.51
C LYS A 366 20.28 14.86 9.70
N ILE A 367 19.83 13.78 10.33
CA ILE A 367 19.36 13.82 11.70
C ILE A 367 20.63 14.01 12.53
N THR A 368 21.03 15.26 12.75
CA THR A 368 21.84 15.64 13.90
C THR A 368 20.91 15.85 15.07
N ASP A 369 21.32 15.31 16.22
CA ASP A 369 20.74 15.44 17.56
C ASP A 369 19.69 14.39 17.94
N LEU A 370 20.19 13.21 18.33
CA LEU A 370 19.61 12.43 19.42
C LEU A 370 20.73 12.00 20.37
N ASP A 371 20.52 12.31 21.64
CA ASP A 371 21.39 12.10 22.79
C ASP A 371 21.97 10.68 22.89
N GLU A 372 23.18 10.61 23.44
CA GLU A 372 23.84 9.39 23.91
C GLU A 372 22.97 8.68 24.97
N THR A 373 22.24 7.63 24.61
CA THR A 373 21.81 6.58 25.56
C THR A 373 21.48 5.28 24.81
N GLU A 374 22.19 4.21 25.18
CA GLU A 374 22.05 2.81 24.76
C GLU A 374 22.08 2.54 23.25
N VAL A 375 23.26 2.09 22.76
CA VAL A 375 23.36 1.36 21.50
C VAL A 375 22.50 0.09 21.66
N LYS A 376 21.24 0.14 21.20
CA LYS A 376 20.39 -1.05 21.11
C LYS A 376 21.16 -2.12 20.34
N ALA A 377 21.55 -3.17 21.04
CA ALA A 377 22.23 -4.29 20.43
C ALA A 377 21.30 -4.90 19.37
N SER A 378 21.90 -5.28 18.24
CA SER A 378 21.27 -6.07 17.18
C SER A 378 20.55 -7.30 17.78
N ARG A 379 19.22 -7.34 17.73
CA ARG A 379 18.40 -8.36 18.39
C ARG A 379 17.17 -8.76 17.58
N LEU A 380 16.93 -10.07 17.48
CA LEU A 380 15.64 -10.63 17.11
C LEU A 380 14.97 -11.19 18.36
N PHE A 381 13.75 -10.73 18.64
CA PHE A 381 12.89 -11.29 19.67
C PHE A 381 11.67 -11.92 19.04
N VAL A 382 11.39 -13.18 19.38
CA VAL A 382 10.19 -13.89 18.95
C VAL A 382 9.49 -14.46 20.16
N HIS A 383 8.20 -14.23 20.25
CA HIS A 383 7.34 -14.76 21.28
C HIS A 383 6.06 -15.31 20.65
N SER A 384 5.92 -16.63 20.73
CA SER A 384 4.67 -17.34 20.47
C SER A 384 4.01 -17.75 21.79
N LEU A 385 2.71 -17.47 21.95
CA LEU A 385 1.98 -17.85 23.17
C LEU A 385 1.60 -19.33 23.20
N SER A 386 1.23 -19.90 22.05
CA SER A 386 0.69 -21.27 21.97
C SER A 386 1.18 -22.09 20.78
N GLY A 387 2.08 -21.54 19.98
CA GLY A 387 2.67 -22.20 18.82
C GLY A 387 4.14 -22.57 18.99
N ASP A 388 4.68 -23.09 17.89
CA ASP A 388 6.06 -23.57 17.72
C ASP A 388 7.02 -22.54 17.10
#